data_AF-A0A1R3SZW1-F1
#
_entry.id   AF-A0A1R3SZW1-F1
#
_cell.length_a   1.000
_cell.length_b   1.000
_cell.length_c   1.000
_cell.angle_alpha   90.00
_cell.angle_beta   90.00
_cell.angle_gamma   90.00
#
_symmetry.space_group_name_H-M   'P 1'
#
loop_
_entity.id
_entity.type
_entity.pdbx_description
1 polymer ?
#
loop_
_entity_poly.entity_id
_entity_poly.type
_entity_poly.pdbx_seq_one_letter_code
_entity_poly.pdbx_strand_id
1 'polypeptide(L)'
;MFLLINCLMFNFLVQSQPKRVILFGIDGLHWEAPQRLKMPAFNDLIKQGTYIKQSYVIIPHHPTVGDYSKFNSCSFPNPVLHEGTLFLSPENKMIQELFSPQHQTAFVVNTTAYKSVGRGFSTLIMDDTFTDAQVVDCAINILKTQAPVFMRVHLQRPGQRGYDISQSTPDKPYYRNIFAPHSPYAEAIEAADKQLARLVSFLKESGMWDETVLIVTSDHGQSRIGWHPLFDEDSWKTPLVFVGKSIAEGRELNYFEHIDLAPTIAGLLGKEWQTPKTEAGVFVKEILKGTNVSEYMPRMYIKTINVQIKEYNLLKAKFVLLSETDGSFANFVALLENQVFIEPFYHQDRILNWREASTISHLIETNQKVLKIMRSKLPKSRE
;
A
#
# COMPACT_ATOMS: atom_id res chain seq x y z
N MET A 1 32.74 -50.76 7.21
CA MET A 1 31.75 -50.03 6.39
C MET A 1 31.33 -48.79 7.18
N PHE A 2 32.08 -47.70 7.02
CA PHE A 2 31.81 -46.42 7.69
C PHE A 2 30.79 -45.65 6.83
N LEU A 3 29.62 -45.36 7.39
CA LEU A 3 28.64 -44.48 6.76
C LEU A 3 28.95 -43.05 7.20
N LEU A 4 29.60 -42.29 6.31
CA LEU A 4 29.77 -40.84 6.44
C LEU A 4 28.43 -40.17 6.09
N ILE A 5 27.71 -39.72 7.11
CA ILE A 5 26.58 -38.80 6.95
C ILE A 5 27.16 -37.43 6.62
N ASN A 6 27.10 -37.05 5.35
CA ASN A 6 27.36 -35.68 4.91
C ASN A 6 26.19 -34.79 5.37
N CYS A 7 26.31 -34.21 6.55
CA CYS A 7 25.53 -33.03 6.92
C CYS A 7 26.04 -31.84 6.10
N LEU A 8 25.38 -31.57 4.97
CA LEU A 8 25.45 -30.28 4.29
C LEU A 8 24.87 -29.21 5.24
N MET A 9 25.73 -28.65 6.09
CA MET A 9 25.40 -27.40 6.79
C MET A 9 25.39 -26.28 5.75
N PHE A 10 24.19 -25.92 5.29
CA PHE A 10 23.96 -24.61 4.72
C PHE A 10 24.20 -23.58 5.83
N ASN A 11 25.40 -23.04 5.89
CA ASN A 11 25.69 -21.81 6.62
C ASN A 11 24.97 -20.66 5.91
N PHE A 12 23.65 -20.56 6.11
CA PHE A 12 23.02 -19.25 6.05
C PHE A 12 23.63 -18.47 7.21
N LEU A 13 24.40 -17.42 6.88
CA LEU A 13 24.67 -16.34 7.82
C LEU A 13 23.32 -15.99 8.47
N VAL A 14 23.15 -16.37 9.73
CA VAL A 14 21.97 -16.03 10.52
C VAL A 14 22.02 -14.53 10.69
N GLN A 15 21.41 -13.83 9.75
CA GLN A 15 21.23 -12.40 9.83
C GLN A 15 20.31 -12.18 11.03
N SER A 16 20.80 -11.44 12.04
CA SER A 16 20.03 -11.26 13.28
C SER A 16 18.67 -10.65 12.95
N GLN A 17 17.60 -11.38 13.24
CA GLN A 17 16.23 -10.87 13.09
C GLN A 17 16.07 -9.56 13.88
N PRO A 18 15.43 -8.53 13.31
CA PRO A 18 15.10 -7.33 14.06
C PRO A 18 14.20 -7.67 15.26
N LYS A 19 14.33 -6.92 16.35
CA LYS A 19 13.40 -7.03 17.47
C LYS A 19 12.07 -6.35 17.16
N ARG A 20 12.08 -5.37 16.24
CA ARG A 20 10.87 -4.66 15.84
C ARG A 20 10.85 -4.20 14.40
N VAL A 21 9.64 -4.08 13.87
CA VAL A 21 9.36 -3.42 12.60
C VAL A 21 8.44 -2.21 12.85
N ILE A 22 8.82 -1.06 12.30
CA ILE A 22 8.01 0.16 12.33
C ILE A 22 7.58 0.48 10.90
N LEU A 23 6.27 0.52 10.65
CA LEU A 23 5.68 1.01 9.41
C LEU A 23 5.25 2.47 9.61
N PHE A 24 6.03 3.39 9.04
CA PHE A 24 5.78 4.82 9.07
C PHE A 24 5.11 5.28 7.77
N GLY A 25 3.81 5.56 7.86
CA GLY A 25 3.00 6.04 6.75
C GLY A 25 2.91 7.57 6.72
N ILE A 26 3.15 8.16 5.57
CA ILE A 26 2.83 9.56 5.26
C ILE A 26 1.66 9.54 4.28
N ASP A 27 0.45 9.88 4.71
CA ASP A 27 -0.76 9.81 3.86
C ASP A 27 -0.58 10.61 2.56
N GLY A 28 -0.95 10.01 1.42
CA GLY A 28 -0.89 10.66 0.12
C GLY A 28 0.53 11.03 -0.32
N LEU A 29 1.55 10.22 -0.02
CA LEU A 29 2.91 10.52 -0.46
C LEU A 29 3.08 10.21 -1.95
N HIS A 30 3.14 11.26 -2.79
CA HIS A 30 3.39 11.12 -4.22
C HIS A 30 4.78 10.53 -4.45
N TRP A 31 4.90 9.57 -5.37
CA TRP A 31 6.17 8.91 -5.70
C TRP A 31 7.30 9.84 -6.19
N GLU A 32 7.00 11.06 -6.64
CA GLU A 32 8.00 12.06 -7.04
C GLU A 32 8.39 12.99 -5.89
N ALA A 33 7.66 12.99 -4.77
CA ALA A 33 7.90 13.91 -3.66
C ALA A 33 9.35 13.89 -3.15
N PRO A 34 10.03 12.73 -2.99
CA PRO A 34 11.43 12.71 -2.56
C PRO A 34 12.39 13.49 -3.48
N GLN A 35 12.07 13.56 -4.78
CA GLN A 35 12.87 14.26 -5.79
C GLN A 35 12.46 15.72 -5.99
N ARG A 36 11.22 16.07 -5.65
CA ARG A 36 10.63 17.39 -5.94
C ARG A 36 10.50 18.31 -4.74
N LEU A 37 10.50 17.76 -3.52
CA LEU A 37 10.29 18.47 -2.27
C LEU A 37 11.49 18.32 -1.33
N LYS A 38 11.60 19.18 -0.31
CA LYS A 38 12.69 19.09 0.66
C LYS A 38 12.42 17.97 1.67
N MET A 39 12.84 16.76 1.31
CA MET A 39 12.73 15.57 2.16
C MET A 39 14.10 14.99 2.55
N PRO A 40 14.98 15.75 3.25
CA PRO A 40 16.31 15.27 3.59
C PRO A 40 16.31 13.98 4.42
N ALA A 41 15.36 13.81 5.36
CA ALA A 41 15.34 12.61 6.20
C ALA A 41 15.01 11.37 5.35
N PHE A 42 13.96 11.42 4.53
CA PHE A 42 13.60 10.35 3.61
C PHE A 42 14.73 10.06 2.62
N ASN A 43 15.32 11.09 2.02
CA ASN A 43 16.41 10.93 1.04
C ASN A 43 17.69 10.35 1.65
N ASP A 44 17.97 10.61 2.93
CA ASP A 44 19.06 9.94 3.62
C ASP A 44 18.74 8.47 3.94
N LEU A 45 17.48 8.12 4.20
CA LEU A 45 17.05 6.73 4.36
C LEU A 45 17.19 5.93 3.06
N ILE A 46 16.97 6.53 1.89
CA ILE A 46 17.20 5.89 0.57
C ILE A 46 18.64 5.35 0.49
N LYS A 47 19.62 6.15 0.90
CA LYS A 47 21.05 5.76 0.86
C LYS A 47 21.36 4.62 1.82
N GLN A 48 20.68 4.58 2.98
CA GLN A 48 20.90 3.62 4.06
C GLN A 48 20.17 2.29 3.86
N GLY A 49 19.35 2.15 2.80
CA GLY A 49 18.40 1.04 2.71
C GLY A 49 18.10 0.57 1.28
N THR A 50 17.01 -0.19 1.17
CA THR A 50 16.46 -0.63 -0.10
C THR A 50 15.28 0.25 -0.46
N TYR A 51 15.44 1.01 -1.53
CA TYR A 51 14.45 1.96 -2.04
C TYR A 51 13.69 1.38 -3.23
N ILE A 52 12.40 1.68 -3.28
CA ILE A 52 11.52 1.40 -4.39
C ILE A 52 10.88 2.73 -4.77
N LYS A 53 11.25 3.23 -5.94
CA LYS A 53 10.76 4.53 -6.43
C LYS A 53 9.24 4.53 -6.61
N GLN A 54 8.71 3.44 -7.15
CA GLN A 54 7.28 3.25 -7.37
C GLN A 54 6.85 1.89 -6.84
N SER A 55 6.28 1.89 -5.66
CA SER A 55 5.48 0.79 -5.14
C SER A 55 4.01 1.02 -5.44
N TYR A 56 3.23 -0.06 -5.53
CA TYR A 56 1.84 -0.02 -6.01
C TYR A 56 0.88 -0.46 -4.91
N VAL A 57 -0.16 0.35 -4.71
CA VAL A 57 -1.33 0.00 -3.91
C VAL A 57 -2.48 -0.35 -4.82
N ILE A 58 -3.45 -1.15 -4.35
CA ILE A 58 -4.71 -1.30 -5.08
C ILE A 58 -5.37 0.08 -5.22
N ILE A 59 -6.13 0.33 -6.28
CA ILE A 59 -6.90 1.57 -6.46
C ILE A 59 -7.46 2.12 -5.12
N PRO A 60 -7.15 3.37 -4.73
CA PRO A 60 -7.47 3.91 -3.41
C PRO A 60 -8.93 4.36 -3.31
N HIS A 61 -9.86 3.43 -3.51
CA HIS A 61 -11.30 3.64 -3.35
C HIS A 61 -11.68 3.52 -1.88
N HIS A 62 -12.56 4.41 -1.42
CA HIS A 62 -13.19 4.33 -0.10
C HIS A 62 -14.72 4.35 -0.24
N PRO A 63 -15.36 3.19 -0.49
CA PRO A 63 -16.81 3.08 -0.46
C PRO A 63 -17.36 3.34 0.94
N THR A 64 -18.32 4.25 1.07
CA THR A 64 -19.02 4.56 2.32
C THR A 64 -20.40 3.88 2.41
N VAL A 65 -20.76 3.13 1.38
CA VAL A 65 -21.99 2.34 1.26
C VAL A 65 -21.68 0.95 0.70
N GLY A 66 -22.65 0.03 0.80
CA GLY A 66 -22.53 -1.33 0.29
C GLY A 66 -21.85 -2.29 1.27
N ASP A 67 -21.51 -3.49 0.79
CA ASP A 67 -20.99 -4.55 1.67
C ASP A 67 -19.61 -4.24 2.25
N TYR A 68 -18.76 -3.54 1.49
CA TYR A 68 -17.44 -3.14 1.96
C TYR A 68 -17.51 -2.27 3.22
N SER A 69 -18.41 -1.27 3.23
CA SER A 69 -18.53 -0.31 4.34
C SER A 69 -19.13 -0.91 5.61
N LYS A 70 -19.71 -2.13 5.55
CA LYS A 70 -20.18 -2.86 6.74
C LYS A 70 -19.02 -3.35 7.62
N PHE A 71 -17.87 -3.62 7.01
CA PHE A 71 -16.72 -4.23 7.68
C PHE A 71 -15.49 -3.33 7.70
N ASN A 72 -15.38 -2.42 6.73
CA ASN A 72 -14.21 -1.57 6.54
C ASN A 72 -14.58 -0.08 6.62
N SER A 73 -13.73 0.68 7.29
CA SER A 73 -13.90 2.12 7.56
C SER A 73 -12.92 3.02 6.82
N CYS A 74 -11.99 2.41 6.06
CA CYS A 74 -10.90 3.07 5.35
C CYS A 74 -10.82 2.59 3.90
N SER A 75 -9.99 3.24 3.09
CA SER A 75 -9.78 2.90 1.68
C SER A 75 -9.16 1.51 1.50
N PHE A 76 -9.43 0.86 0.36
CA PHE A 76 -8.98 -0.50 0.04
C PHE A 76 -7.51 -0.82 0.33
N PRO A 77 -6.53 0.07 0.08
CA PRO A 77 -5.13 -0.22 0.36
C PRO A 77 -4.85 -0.62 1.80
N ASN A 78 -5.61 -0.10 2.77
CA ASN A 78 -5.37 -0.31 4.18
C ASN A 78 -5.65 -1.76 4.63
N PRO A 79 -6.86 -2.33 4.46
CA PRO A 79 -7.07 -3.73 4.77
C PRO A 79 -6.22 -4.65 3.89
N VAL A 80 -5.99 -4.31 2.61
CA VAL A 80 -5.09 -5.08 1.73
C VAL A 80 -3.66 -5.17 2.29
N LEU A 81 -3.12 -4.06 2.79
CA LEU A 81 -1.80 -4.01 3.42
C LEU A 81 -1.75 -4.90 4.67
N HIS A 82 -2.77 -4.85 5.52
CA HIS A 82 -2.80 -5.56 6.80
C HIS A 82 -3.09 -7.06 6.65
N GLU A 83 -4.01 -7.42 5.77
CA GLU A 83 -4.40 -8.81 5.48
C GLU A 83 -3.51 -9.47 4.43
N GLY A 84 -2.60 -8.73 3.79
CA GLY A 84 -1.64 -9.27 2.83
C GLY A 84 -2.28 -9.99 1.64
N THR A 85 -3.52 -9.64 1.28
CA THR A 85 -4.32 -10.29 0.23
C THR A 85 -5.23 -9.29 -0.46
N LEU A 86 -5.62 -9.59 -1.70
CA LEU A 86 -6.69 -8.88 -2.43
C LEU A 86 -8.08 -9.47 -2.14
N PHE A 87 -8.15 -10.64 -1.49
CA PHE A 87 -9.39 -11.34 -1.17
C PHE A 87 -9.83 -11.00 0.25
N LEU A 88 -10.27 -9.75 0.40
CA LEU A 88 -10.65 -9.17 1.68
C LEU A 88 -11.83 -9.90 2.32
N SER A 89 -11.73 -10.12 3.62
CA SER A 89 -12.76 -10.76 4.42
C SER A 89 -12.66 -10.30 5.87
N PRO A 90 -13.79 -10.03 6.57
CA PRO A 90 -13.74 -9.72 7.99
C PRO A 90 -13.07 -10.82 8.82
N GLU A 91 -12.99 -12.05 8.32
CA GLU A 91 -12.38 -13.18 9.03
C GLU A 91 -10.89 -13.38 8.76
N ASN A 92 -10.32 -12.59 7.84
CA ASN A 92 -8.89 -12.63 7.59
C ASN A 92 -8.13 -12.10 8.80
N LYS A 93 -7.05 -12.80 9.17
CA LYS A 93 -6.11 -12.29 10.16
C LYS A 93 -5.29 -11.15 9.58
N MET A 94 -5.16 -10.08 10.34
CA MET A 94 -4.26 -8.97 10.02
C MET A 94 -2.87 -9.21 10.64
N ILE A 95 -1.83 -8.58 10.08
CA ILE A 95 -0.43 -8.77 10.48
C ILE A 95 -0.18 -8.63 12.00
N GLN A 96 -0.82 -7.67 12.67
CA GLN A 96 -0.70 -7.46 14.11
C GLN A 96 -1.22 -8.64 14.96
N GLU A 97 -2.19 -9.40 14.45
CA GLU A 97 -2.80 -10.56 15.12
C GLU A 97 -1.89 -11.80 15.07
N LEU A 98 -0.78 -11.77 14.32
CA LEU A 98 0.26 -12.80 14.41
C LEU A 98 1.12 -12.66 15.68
N PHE A 99 1.06 -11.51 16.34
CA PHE A 99 1.91 -11.17 17.48
C PHE A 99 1.11 -10.91 18.74
N SER A 100 0.00 -10.18 18.62
CA SER A 100 -0.90 -9.83 19.72
C SER A 100 -1.80 -11.03 20.08
N PRO A 101 -2.09 -11.28 21.38
CA PRO A 101 -1.67 -10.48 22.55
C PRO A 101 -0.31 -10.89 23.15
N GLN A 102 0.37 -11.91 22.61
CA GLN A 102 1.59 -12.44 23.22
C GLN A 102 2.76 -11.43 23.20
N HIS A 103 2.79 -10.54 22.21
CA HIS A 103 3.74 -9.46 22.09
C HIS A 103 3.02 -8.13 21.85
N GLN A 104 3.63 -7.05 22.34
CA GLN A 104 3.06 -5.72 22.17
C GLN A 104 3.09 -5.29 20.70
N THR A 105 1.99 -4.72 20.24
CA THR A 105 1.85 -4.10 18.92
C THR A 105 1.17 -2.75 19.08
N ALA A 106 1.52 -1.79 18.24
CA ALA A 106 0.97 -0.44 18.38
C ALA A 106 0.53 0.16 17.05
N PHE A 107 -0.56 0.93 17.09
CA PHE A 107 -0.95 1.79 15.98
C PHE A 107 -1.32 3.17 16.48
N VAL A 108 -0.66 4.21 15.94
CA VAL A 108 -0.90 5.62 16.26
C VAL A 108 -1.22 6.38 14.98
N VAL A 109 -2.35 7.08 14.97
CA VAL A 109 -2.80 7.86 13.82
C VAL A 109 -3.70 9.02 14.24
N ASN A 110 -3.63 10.14 13.52
CA ASN A 110 -4.43 11.34 13.78
C ASN A 110 -5.77 11.40 13.02
N THR A 111 -6.47 10.27 12.93
CA THR A 111 -7.84 10.20 12.41
C THR A 111 -8.52 8.93 12.88
N THR A 112 -9.85 8.94 12.93
CA THR A 112 -10.68 7.79 13.28
C THR A 112 -11.06 6.92 12.07
N ALA A 113 -10.63 7.28 10.85
CA ALA A 113 -10.93 6.54 9.63
C ALA A 113 -10.41 5.10 9.62
N TYR A 114 -9.34 4.79 10.37
CA TYR A 114 -8.69 3.48 10.33
C TYR A 114 -9.27 2.41 11.27
N LYS A 115 -10.41 2.67 11.95
CA LYS A 115 -11.00 1.77 12.96
C LYS A 115 -10.99 0.28 12.58
N SER A 116 -11.41 -0.04 11.36
CA SER A 116 -11.45 -1.41 10.83
C SER A 116 -10.10 -2.14 10.84
N VAL A 117 -9.00 -1.43 10.52
CA VAL A 117 -7.64 -1.99 10.55
C VAL A 117 -6.93 -1.79 11.90
N GLY A 118 -7.59 -1.15 12.86
CA GLY A 118 -7.12 -1.02 14.24
C GLY A 118 -7.33 -2.27 15.09
N ARG A 119 -8.18 -3.21 14.65
CA ARG A 119 -8.44 -4.45 15.39
C ARG A 119 -7.15 -5.25 15.61
N GLY A 120 -7.04 -5.92 16.75
CA GLY A 120 -5.89 -6.80 17.05
C GLY A 120 -4.62 -6.09 17.52
N PHE A 121 -4.49 -4.77 17.37
CA PHE A 121 -3.39 -4.03 18.01
C PHE A 121 -3.55 -4.04 19.54
N SER A 122 -2.46 -4.28 20.28
CA SER A 122 -2.52 -4.27 21.75
C SER A 122 -2.58 -2.85 22.31
N THR A 123 -2.01 -1.87 21.60
CA THR A 123 -2.15 -0.44 21.87
C THR A 123 -2.64 0.28 20.61
N LEU A 124 -3.75 1.01 20.75
CA LEU A 124 -4.34 1.77 19.65
C LEU A 124 -4.63 3.20 20.08
N ILE A 125 -4.08 4.16 19.34
CA ILE A 125 -4.33 5.60 19.51
C ILE A 125 -4.85 6.14 18.17
N MET A 126 -6.11 6.56 18.16
CA MET A 126 -6.77 7.20 17.02
C MET A 126 -7.44 8.49 17.50
N ASP A 127 -6.87 9.64 17.17
CA ASP A 127 -7.33 10.94 17.67
C ASP A 127 -7.28 12.00 16.57
N ASP A 128 -8.43 12.45 16.10
CA ASP A 128 -8.55 13.45 15.02
C ASP A 128 -8.13 14.86 15.42
N THR A 129 -7.92 15.11 16.72
CA THR A 129 -7.42 16.38 17.23
C THR A 129 -5.89 16.48 17.17
N PHE A 130 -5.20 15.36 16.96
CA PHE A 130 -3.74 15.33 16.98
C PHE A 130 -3.11 15.95 15.72
N THR A 131 -2.04 16.70 15.95
CA THR A 131 -1.07 17.05 14.92
C THR A 131 -0.17 15.85 14.60
N ASP A 132 0.48 15.86 13.43
CA ASP A 132 1.48 14.84 13.06
C ASP A 132 2.62 14.77 14.09
N ALA A 133 2.98 15.89 14.70
CA ALA A 133 3.98 15.94 15.77
C ALA A 133 3.53 15.16 17.02
N GLN A 134 2.27 15.31 17.44
CA GLN A 134 1.71 14.58 18.58
C GLN A 134 1.59 13.07 18.29
N VAL A 135 1.30 12.68 17.05
CA VAL A 135 1.36 11.27 16.63
C VAL A 135 2.76 10.69 16.85
N VAL A 136 3.80 11.41 16.45
CA VAL A 136 5.19 10.98 16.67
C VAL A 136 5.58 11.01 18.15
N ASP A 137 5.11 11.98 18.93
CA ASP A 137 5.33 12.03 20.38
C ASP A 137 4.74 10.79 21.07
N CYS A 138 3.51 10.41 20.71
CA CYS A 138 2.86 9.19 21.19
C CYS A 138 3.62 7.92 20.78
N ALA A 139 4.06 7.84 19.52
CA ALA A 139 4.85 6.71 19.03
C ALA A 139 6.18 6.56 19.80
N ILE A 140 6.89 7.66 20.04
CA ILE A 140 8.11 7.68 20.86
C ILE A 140 7.81 7.24 22.30
N ASN A 141 6.72 7.71 22.90
CA ASN A 141 6.33 7.31 24.25
C ASN A 141 6.02 5.80 24.35
N ILE A 142 5.33 5.23 23.36
CA ILE A 142 5.07 3.79 23.28
C ILE A 142 6.38 3.00 23.14
N LEU A 143 7.30 3.45 22.29
CA LEU A 143 8.61 2.80 22.14
C LEU A 143 9.39 2.76 23.47
N LYS A 144 9.32 3.84 24.26
CA LYS A 144 9.95 3.92 25.59
C LYS A 144 9.33 2.98 26.63
N THR A 145 8.03 2.72 26.55
CA THR A 145 7.27 2.13 27.66
C THR A 145 6.74 0.72 27.39
N GLN A 146 6.59 0.32 26.12
CA GLN A 146 5.88 -0.91 25.75
C GLN A 146 6.66 -1.84 24.82
N ALA A 147 7.78 -1.40 24.25
CA ALA A 147 8.64 -2.20 23.36
C ALA A 147 7.86 -3.03 22.30
N PRO A 148 7.03 -2.41 21.44
CA PRO A 148 6.23 -3.12 20.46
C PRO A 148 7.12 -3.85 19.43
N VAL A 149 6.75 -5.09 19.08
CA VAL A 149 7.41 -5.86 18.01
C VAL A 149 6.97 -5.40 16.62
N PHE A 150 5.74 -4.89 16.51
CA PHE A 150 5.24 -4.25 15.30
C PHE A 150 4.52 -2.95 15.67
N MET A 151 4.90 -1.85 15.03
CA MET A 151 4.26 -0.56 15.21
C MET A 151 3.91 0.08 13.87
N ARG A 152 2.68 0.54 13.72
CA ARG A 152 2.27 1.43 12.63
C ARG A 152 2.16 2.86 13.16
N VAL A 153 2.79 3.81 12.48
CA VAL A 153 2.67 5.25 12.74
C VAL A 153 2.18 5.88 11.46
N HIS A 154 1.08 6.63 11.49
CA HIS A 154 0.48 7.15 10.27
C HIS A 154 0.14 8.64 10.40
N LEU A 155 0.69 9.44 9.50
CA LEU A 155 0.52 10.90 9.48
C LEU A 155 -0.49 11.30 8.41
N GLN A 156 -1.67 11.75 8.83
CA GLN A 156 -2.81 12.05 7.95
C GLN A 156 -2.71 13.40 7.24
N ARG A 157 -1.95 14.36 7.80
CA ARG A 157 -2.01 15.77 7.36
C ARG A 157 -1.71 15.97 5.88
N PRO A 158 -0.70 15.31 5.27
CA PRO A 158 -0.39 15.57 3.87
C PRO A 158 -1.51 15.14 2.92
N GLY A 159 -2.13 13.98 3.15
CA GLY A 159 -3.32 13.54 2.40
C GLY A 159 -4.49 14.53 2.49
N GLN A 160 -4.75 15.07 3.68
CA GLN A 160 -5.76 16.13 3.87
C GLN A 160 -5.43 17.39 3.05
N ARG A 161 -4.16 17.82 3.00
CA ARG A 161 -3.76 18.97 2.18
C ARG A 161 -3.83 18.67 0.69
N GLY A 162 -3.57 17.43 0.29
CA GLY A 162 -3.81 16.96 -1.06
C GLY A 162 -5.29 17.07 -1.45
N TYR A 163 -6.20 16.67 -0.56
CA TYR A 163 -7.64 16.87 -0.72
C TYR A 163 -8.00 18.36 -0.85
N ASP A 164 -7.52 19.22 0.04
CA ASP A 164 -7.79 20.66 0.01
C ASP A 164 -7.40 21.28 -1.35
N ILE A 165 -6.28 20.85 -1.95
CA ILE A 165 -5.86 21.30 -3.28
C ILE A 165 -6.84 20.87 -4.36
N SER A 166 -7.38 19.66 -4.30
CA SER A 166 -8.37 19.19 -5.29
C SER A 166 -9.66 20.02 -5.26
N GLN A 167 -9.99 20.61 -4.10
CA GLN A 167 -11.15 21.47 -3.89
C GLN A 167 -10.85 22.97 -4.07
N SER A 168 -9.59 23.32 -4.36
CA SER A 168 -9.18 24.71 -4.55
C SER A 168 -9.77 25.30 -5.84
N THR A 169 -9.68 26.63 -5.98
CA THR A 169 -10.21 27.40 -7.09
C THR A 169 -9.08 28.02 -7.93
N PRO A 170 -9.32 28.39 -9.20
CA PRO A 170 -8.29 28.91 -10.11
C PRO A 170 -7.51 30.16 -9.65
N ASP A 171 -8.04 30.93 -8.68
CA ASP A 171 -7.32 32.07 -8.08
C ASP A 171 -6.16 31.65 -7.17
N LYS A 172 -6.10 30.38 -6.75
CA LYS A 172 -5.00 29.87 -5.93
C LYS A 172 -3.80 29.51 -6.80
N PRO A 173 -2.58 29.89 -6.39
CA PRO A 173 -1.36 29.59 -7.17
C PRO A 173 -1.06 28.09 -7.30
N TYR A 174 -1.65 27.26 -6.43
CA TYR A 174 -1.53 25.80 -6.41
C TYR A 174 -2.74 25.06 -6.96
N TYR A 175 -3.67 25.76 -7.64
CA TYR A 175 -4.85 25.13 -8.24
C TYR A 175 -4.45 23.97 -9.16
N ARG A 176 -4.92 22.76 -8.84
CA ARG A 176 -4.60 21.52 -9.56
C ARG A 176 -3.10 21.26 -9.74
N ASN A 177 -2.27 21.71 -8.79
CA ASN A 177 -0.84 21.45 -8.81
C ASN A 177 -0.27 21.33 -7.40
N ILE A 178 -0.15 20.09 -6.90
CA ILE A 178 0.38 19.81 -5.56
C ILE A 178 1.86 20.23 -5.37
N PHE A 179 2.59 20.48 -6.47
CA PHE A 179 4.00 20.88 -6.45
C PHE A 179 4.21 22.36 -6.81
N ALA A 180 3.13 23.15 -6.92
CA ALA A 180 3.26 24.57 -7.12
C ALA A 180 3.97 25.25 -5.94
N PRO A 181 4.62 26.42 -6.16
CA PRO A 181 5.11 27.25 -5.06
C PRO A 181 4.01 27.52 -4.03
N HIS A 182 4.36 27.46 -2.74
CA HIS A 182 3.42 27.63 -1.62
C HIS A 182 2.24 26.64 -1.61
N SER A 183 2.43 25.45 -2.20
CA SER A 183 1.46 24.37 -2.10
C SER A 183 1.35 23.89 -0.64
N PRO A 184 0.14 23.90 -0.04
CA PRO A 184 -0.05 23.40 1.33
C PRO A 184 0.25 21.89 1.44
N TYR A 185 0.13 21.14 0.35
CA TYR A 185 0.55 19.74 0.30
C TYR A 185 2.07 19.62 0.42
N ALA A 186 2.82 20.41 -0.37
CA ALA A 186 4.27 20.38 -0.34
C ALA A 186 4.80 20.72 1.07
N GLU A 187 4.26 21.76 1.69
CA GLU A 187 4.61 22.16 3.05
C GLU A 187 4.29 21.07 4.09
N ALA A 188 3.16 20.37 3.95
CA ALA A 188 2.79 19.26 4.82
C ALA A 188 3.73 18.06 4.67
N ILE A 189 4.16 17.73 3.45
CA ILE A 189 5.14 16.67 3.20
C ILE A 189 6.50 17.02 3.83
N GLU A 190 6.97 18.26 3.65
CA GLU A 190 8.23 18.72 4.28
C GLU A 190 8.12 18.73 5.81
N ALA A 191 6.95 19.01 6.38
CA ALA A 191 6.69 18.90 7.81
C ALA A 191 6.68 17.44 8.29
N ALA A 192 6.09 16.52 7.54
CA ALA A 192 6.10 15.09 7.83
C ALA A 192 7.52 14.51 7.78
N ASP A 193 8.37 14.94 6.84
CA ASP A 193 9.78 14.56 6.78
C ASP A 193 10.56 14.98 8.04
N LYS A 194 10.27 16.16 8.60
CA LYS A 194 10.82 16.58 9.91
C LYS A 194 10.37 15.68 11.05
N GLN A 195 9.14 15.18 11.03
CA GLN A 195 8.65 14.24 12.04
C GLN A 195 9.29 12.85 11.89
N LEU A 196 9.51 12.40 10.66
CA LEU A 196 10.30 11.20 10.36
C LEU A 196 11.73 11.35 10.91
N ALA A 197 12.37 12.50 10.69
CA ALA A 197 13.71 12.78 11.25
C ALA A 197 13.73 12.68 12.77
N ARG A 198 12.72 13.23 13.47
CA ARG A 198 12.59 13.14 14.94
C ARG A 198 12.50 11.69 15.42
N LEU A 199 11.69 10.86 14.77
CA LEU A 199 11.59 9.44 15.11
C LEU A 199 12.92 8.71 14.88
N VAL A 200 13.57 8.95 13.75
CA VAL A 200 14.88 8.35 13.42
C VAL A 200 15.95 8.75 14.43
N SER A 201 16.04 10.04 14.79
CA SER A 201 16.99 10.51 15.81
C SER A 201 16.73 9.84 17.16
N PHE A 202 15.48 9.77 17.61
CA PHE A 202 15.14 9.06 18.84
C PHE A 202 15.58 7.60 18.82
N LEU A 203 15.32 6.86 17.73
CA LEU A 203 15.73 5.46 17.60
C LEU A 203 17.26 5.31 17.67
N LYS A 204 18.02 6.24 17.09
CA LYS A 204 19.50 6.24 17.13
C LYS A 204 20.02 6.57 18.53
N GLU A 205 19.53 7.64 19.14
CA GLU A 205 19.95 8.10 20.48
C GLU A 205 19.62 7.10 21.59
N SER A 206 18.51 6.37 21.45
CA SER A 206 18.09 5.33 22.40
C SER A 206 18.75 3.96 22.16
N GLY A 207 19.60 3.82 21.13
CA GLY A 207 20.21 2.54 20.75
C GLY A 207 19.25 1.52 20.13
N MET A 208 18.00 1.91 19.86
CA MET A 208 16.97 1.06 19.25
C MET A 208 17.13 0.89 17.74
N TRP A 209 17.93 1.73 17.08
CA TRP A 209 18.09 1.75 15.62
C TRP A 209 18.58 0.40 15.07
N ASP A 210 19.60 -0.20 15.68
CA ASP A 210 20.23 -1.43 15.18
C ASP A 210 19.35 -2.69 15.31
N GLU A 211 18.31 -2.62 16.15
CA GLU A 211 17.33 -3.68 16.37
C GLU A 211 15.97 -3.41 15.71
N THR A 212 15.89 -2.34 14.91
CA THR A 212 14.67 -1.90 14.22
C THR A 212 14.82 -2.03 12.70
N VAL A 213 13.78 -2.55 12.04
CA VAL A 213 13.54 -2.26 10.62
C VAL A 213 12.49 -1.17 10.52
N LEU A 214 12.85 -0.06 9.89
CA LEU A 214 11.95 1.04 9.57
C LEU A 214 11.51 0.92 8.10
N ILE A 215 10.20 0.95 7.88
CA ILE A 215 9.57 0.97 6.57
C ILE A 215 8.87 2.32 6.44
N VAL A 216 9.22 3.13 5.43
CA VAL A 216 8.58 4.42 5.18
C VAL A 216 7.87 4.40 3.84
N THR A 217 6.57 4.68 3.83
CA THR A 217 5.74 4.69 2.61
C THR A 217 4.43 5.45 2.83
N SER A 218 3.41 5.18 2.01
CA SER A 218 2.05 5.70 2.12
C SER A 218 1.03 4.64 1.75
N ASP A 219 -0.17 4.72 2.30
CA ASP A 219 -1.28 3.83 1.97
C ASP A 219 -1.91 4.17 0.61
N HIS A 220 -1.66 5.37 0.07
CA HIS A 220 -1.95 5.68 -1.33
C HIS A 220 -1.06 6.78 -1.87
N GLY A 221 -1.00 6.89 -3.20
CA GLY A 221 -0.35 8.00 -3.86
C GLY A 221 -1.21 9.26 -3.85
N GLN A 222 -0.82 10.23 -4.65
CA GLN A 222 -1.48 11.53 -4.70
C GLN A 222 -1.46 12.00 -6.14
N SER A 223 -2.61 12.37 -6.68
CA SER A 223 -2.66 12.97 -8.01
C SER A 223 -1.97 14.34 -8.00
N ARG A 224 -1.32 14.69 -9.12
CA ARG A 224 -0.74 16.03 -9.34
C ARG A 224 -1.77 17.14 -9.15
N ILE A 225 -3.05 16.85 -9.37
CA ILE A 225 -4.14 17.82 -9.20
C ILE A 225 -4.75 17.84 -7.80
N GLY A 226 -4.20 17.06 -6.87
CA GLY A 226 -4.76 16.86 -5.54
C GLY A 226 -5.70 15.66 -5.46
N TRP A 227 -5.97 15.24 -4.23
CA TRP A 227 -6.62 13.99 -3.86
C TRP A 227 -6.02 12.72 -4.51
N HIS A 228 -6.75 11.62 -4.52
CA HIS A 228 -6.35 10.31 -5.02
C HIS A 228 -7.46 9.73 -5.93
N PRO A 229 -7.80 10.38 -7.06
CA PRO A 229 -8.82 9.89 -7.98
C PRO A 229 -8.53 8.44 -8.44
N LEU A 230 -9.59 7.63 -8.50
CA LEU A 230 -9.52 6.18 -8.74
C LEU A 230 -8.71 5.78 -9.98
N PHE A 231 -8.82 6.56 -11.06
CA PHE A 231 -8.23 6.24 -12.38
C PHE A 231 -6.97 7.05 -12.71
N ASP A 232 -6.57 7.94 -11.80
CA ASP A 232 -5.28 8.60 -11.90
C ASP A 232 -4.21 7.66 -11.36
N GLU A 233 -3.18 7.42 -12.17
CA GLU A 233 -2.14 6.49 -11.81
C GLU A 233 -1.17 7.01 -10.76
N ASP A 234 -1.13 8.33 -10.54
CA ASP A 234 -0.32 8.86 -9.44
C ASP A 234 -0.99 8.57 -8.08
N SER A 235 -2.30 8.29 -8.06
CA SER A 235 -3.05 7.91 -6.86
C SER A 235 -2.71 6.51 -6.32
N TRP A 236 -2.20 5.61 -7.16
CA TRP A 236 -1.89 4.22 -6.75
C TRP A 236 -0.38 3.93 -6.71
N LYS A 237 0.47 4.96 -6.82
CA LYS A 237 1.95 4.87 -6.79
C LYS A 237 2.49 5.60 -5.57
N THR A 238 3.27 4.93 -4.74
CA THR A 238 3.92 5.51 -3.55
C THR A 238 5.40 5.18 -3.53
N PRO A 239 6.28 6.06 -3.02
CA PRO A 239 7.65 5.66 -2.76
C PRO A 239 7.69 4.78 -1.51
N LEU A 240 8.66 3.88 -1.44
CA LEU A 240 8.82 2.93 -0.34
C LEU A 240 10.30 2.74 -0.05
N VAL A 241 10.69 2.83 1.21
CA VAL A 241 12.06 2.51 1.63
C VAL A 241 12.03 1.60 2.86
N PHE A 242 12.85 0.56 2.81
CA PHE A 242 13.17 -0.29 3.94
C PHE A 242 14.55 0.08 4.45
N VAL A 243 14.72 0.25 5.77
CA VAL A 243 16.02 0.53 6.40
C VAL A 243 16.16 -0.30 7.65
N GLY A 244 17.34 -0.86 7.88
CA GLY A 244 17.65 -1.61 9.09
C GLY A 244 18.91 -2.45 8.92
N LYS A 245 19.42 -3.02 10.01
CA LYS A 245 20.68 -3.78 10.01
C LYS A 245 20.68 -4.94 9.01
N SER A 246 19.53 -5.58 8.81
CA SER A 246 19.36 -6.69 7.87
C SER A 246 19.06 -6.29 6.41
N ILE A 247 18.70 -5.03 6.17
CA ILE A 247 18.25 -4.53 4.86
C ILE A 247 19.44 -4.08 4.01
N ALA A 248 19.43 -4.39 2.71
CA ALA A 248 20.51 -3.96 1.81
C ALA A 248 20.62 -2.43 1.77
N GLU A 249 21.84 -1.91 1.80
CA GLU A 249 22.16 -0.49 1.79
C GLU A 249 22.39 -0.01 0.35
N GLY A 250 21.91 1.20 0.02
CA GLY A 250 22.04 1.82 -1.30
C GLY A 250 21.44 1.00 -2.45
N ARG A 251 20.48 0.11 -2.16
CA ARG A 251 19.85 -0.75 -3.16
C ARG A 251 18.60 -0.10 -3.70
N GLU A 252 18.36 -0.24 -5.00
CA GLU A 252 17.08 0.08 -5.62
C GLU A 252 16.43 -1.20 -6.17
N LEU A 253 15.15 -1.39 -5.88
CA LEU A 253 14.30 -2.35 -6.59
C LEU A 253 13.33 -1.58 -7.49
N ASN A 254 13.08 -2.11 -8.67
CA ASN A 254 12.27 -1.46 -9.70
C ASN A 254 10.75 -1.47 -9.40
N TYR A 255 10.28 -2.31 -8.48
CA TYR A 255 8.86 -2.54 -8.25
C TYR A 255 8.57 -3.18 -6.88
N PHE A 256 7.39 -2.94 -6.33
CA PHE A 256 6.87 -3.57 -5.10
C PHE A 256 5.34 -3.42 -5.03
N GLU A 257 4.60 -4.38 -4.46
CA GLU A 257 3.14 -4.29 -4.25
C GLU A 257 2.81 -4.28 -2.76
N HIS A 258 1.90 -3.42 -2.31
CA HIS A 258 1.58 -3.31 -0.88
C HIS A 258 0.93 -4.57 -0.28
N ILE A 259 0.39 -5.48 -1.11
CA ILE A 259 -0.01 -6.83 -0.66
C ILE A 259 1.16 -7.61 -0.06
N ASP A 260 2.40 -7.29 -0.44
CA ASP A 260 3.61 -7.97 0.03
C ASP A 260 4.12 -7.41 1.38
N LEU A 261 3.55 -6.31 1.91
CA LEU A 261 4.00 -5.72 3.18
C LEU A 261 3.78 -6.63 4.38
N ALA A 262 2.55 -7.10 4.60
CA ALA A 262 2.24 -8.03 5.71
C ALA A 262 3.12 -9.29 5.71
N PRO A 263 3.22 -10.08 4.61
CA PRO A 263 4.10 -11.25 4.59
C PRO A 263 5.60 -10.89 4.74
N THR A 264 6.03 -9.72 4.25
CA THR A 264 7.40 -9.23 4.45
C THR A 264 7.68 -8.87 5.90
N ILE A 265 6.77 -8.16 6.57
CA ILE A 265 6.87 -7.81 8.00
C ILE A 265 6.88 -9.08 8.85
N ALA A 266 6.00 -10.04 8.55
CA ALA A 266 5.97 -11.34 9.21
C ALA A 266 7.32 -12.06 9.06
N GLY A 267 7.84 -12.17 7.83
CA GLY A 267 9.12 -12.82 7.55
C GLY A 267 10.30 -12.16 8.25
N LEU A 268 10.36 -10.82 8.27
CA LEU A 268 11.37 -10.05 9.00
C LEU A 268 11.34 -10.35 10.51
N LEU A 269 10.16 -10.57 11.09
CA LEU A 269 9.97 -10.92 12.50
C LEU A 269 9.98 -12.43 12.75
N GLY A 270 10.43 -13.24 11.78
CA GLY A 270 10.57 -14.69 11.94
C GLY A 270 9.26 -15.46 12.00
N LYS A 271 8.17 -14.91 11.44
CA LYS A 271 6.86 -15.54 11.32
C LYS A 271 6.57 -15.92 9.87
N GLU A 272 5.84 -17.01 9.70
CA GLU A 272 5.28 -17.39 8.39
C GLU A 272 3.95 -16.70 8.16
N TRP A 273 3.73 -16.24 6.93
CA TRP A 273 2.42 -15.73 6.50
C TRP A 273 1.48 -16.89 6.21
N GLN A 274 0.28 -16.87 6.80
CA GLN A 274 -0.63 -18.02 6.79
C GLN A 274 -1.49 -18.10 5.53
N THR A 275 -1.73 -16.97 4.86
CA THR A 275 -2.56 -16.93 3.65
C THR A 275 -1.82 -17.56 2.46
N PRO A 276 -2.45 -18.45 1.67
CA PRO A 276 -1.82 -19.09 0.52
C PRO A 276 -1.22 -18.08 -0.48
N LYS A 277 -0.04 -18.39 -1.03
CA LYS A 277 0.68 -17.50 -1.98
C LYS A 277 -0.11 -17.20 -3.28
N THR A 278 -1.08 -18.03 -3.62
CA THR A 278 -2.00 -17.85 -4.75
C THR A 278 -3.04 -16.77 -4.51
N GLU A 279 -3.25 -16.41 -3.24
CA GLU A 279 -4.24 -15.45 -2.75
C GLU A 279 -3.58 -14.23 -2.09
N ALA A 280 -2.30 -14.33 -1.73
CA ALA A 280 -1.59 -13.35 -0.93
C ALA A 280 -0.35 -12.75 -1.60
N GLY A 281 0.14 -11.69 -0.98
CA GLY A 281 1.51 -11.23 -1.16
C GLY A 281 2.55 -12.29 -0.75
N VAL A 282 3.81 -11.98 -0.95
CA VAL A 282 4.96 -12.81 -0.58
C VAL A 282 5.96 -12.01 0.22
N PHE A 283 6.79 -12.71 0.99
CA PHE A 283 7.97 -12.09 1.57
C PHE A 283 8.96 -11.74 0.46
N VAL A 284 9.20 -10.43 0.26
CA VAL A 284 10.19 -9.92 -0.69
C VAL A 284 11.58 -9.97 -0.06
N LYS A 285 12.24 -11.13 -0.15
CA LYS A 285 13.59 -11.35 0.38
C LYS A 285 14.64 -10.44 -0.27
N GLU A 286 14.36 -9.92 -1.47
CA GLU A 286 15.26 -9.06 -2.25
C GLU A 286 15.55 -7.70 -1.60
N ILE A 287 14.84 -7.34 -0.53
CA ILE A 287 15.19 -6.20 0.33
C ILE A 287 16.39 -6.49 1.24
N LEU A 288 16.75 -7.76 1.48
CA LEU A 288 17.77 -8.14 2.47
C LEU A 288 19.20 -8.04 1.92
N LYS A 289 20.16 -7.77 2.81
CA LYS A 289 21.59 -7.91 2.49
C LYS A 289 21.91 -9.35 2.07
N GLY A 290 22.85 -9.53 1.16
CA GLY A 290 23.29 -10.85 0.71
C GLY A 290 22.32 -11.58 -0.22
N THR A 291 21.12 -11.06 -0.47
CA THR A 291 20.23 -11.58 -1.51
C THR A 291 20.68 -11.09 -2.88
N ASN A 292 20.81 -12.02 -3.83
CA ASN A 292 21.02 -11.71 -5.25
C ASN A 292 19.71 -11.19 -5.86
N VAL A 293 19.78 -10.05 -6.55
CA VAL A 293 18.63 -9.37 -7.17
C VAL A 293 18.69 -9.37 -8.69
N SER A 294 19.69 -10.01 -9.31
CA SER A 294 19.83 -10.08 -10.77
C SER A 294 18.62 -10.73 -11.47
N GLU A 295 17.92 -11.62 -10.76
CA GLU A 295 16.74 -12.34 -11.23
C GLU A 295 15.45 -11.85 -10.58
N TYR A 296 15.46 -10.65 -9.98
CA TYR A 296 14.25 -10.12 -9.34
C TYR A 296 13.16 -9.83 -10.39
N MET A 297 12.20 -10.75 -10.47
CA MET A 297 11.02 -10.65 -11.33
C MET A 297 9.78 -10.60 -10.45
N PRO A 298 9.41 -9.42 -9.92
CA PRO A 298 8.26 -9.30 -9.04
C PRO A 298 6.96 -9.57 -9.79
N ARG A 299 5.99 -10.13 -9.07
CA ARG A 299 4.61 -10.22 -9.55
C ARG A 299 4.05 -8.80 -9.64
N MET A 300 3.33 -8.49 -10.71
CA MET A 300 2.72 -7.17 -10.95
C MET A 300 1.19 -7.24 -10.91
N TYR A 301 0.64 -7.99 -9.94
CA TYR A 301 -0.79 -8.26 -9.88
C TYR A 301 -1.61 -7.00 -9.61
N ILE A 302 -1.28 -6.24 -8.58
CA ILE A 302 -1.94 -4.97 -8.26
C ILE A 302 -1.91 -4.06 -9.48
N LYS A 303 -0.74 -3.77 -10.06
CA LYS A 303 -0.64 -2.87 -11.23
C LYS A 303 -1.49 -3.38 -12.40
N THR A 304 -1.49 -4.68 -12.66
CA THR A 304 -2.28 -5.27 -13.74
C THR A 304 -3.78 -5.07 -13.49
N ILE A 305 -4.26 -5.41 -12.30
CA ILE A 305 -5.68 -5.29 -11.91
C ILE A 305 -6.13 -3.83 -11.95
N ASN A 306 -5.31 -2.94 -11.41
CA ASN A 306 -5.47 -1.50 -11.45
C ASN A 306 -5.70 -0.99 -12.90
N VAL A 307 -4.83 -1.37 -13.84
CA VAL A 307 -4.98 -1.03 -15.26
C VAL A 307 -6.26 -1.62 -15.86
N GLN A 308 -6.57 -2.88 -15.54
CA GLN A 308 -7.79 -3.55 -16.01
C GLN A 308 -9.05 -2.84 -15.53
N ILE A 309 -9.12 -2.45 -14.25
CA ILE A 309 -10.27 -1.73 -13.67
C ILE A 309 -10.44 -0.36 -14.32
N LYS A 310 -9.34 0.39 -14.47
CA LYS A 310 -9.35 1.69 -15.16
C LYS A 310 -9.89 1.54 -16.58
N GLU A 311 -9.38 0.57 -17.33
CA GLU A 311 -9.82 0.33 -18.71
C GLU A 311 -11.30 -0.09 -18.77
N TYR A 312 -11.72 -1.03 -17.93
CA TYR A 312 -13.10 -1.51 -17.86
C TYR A 312 -14.08 -0.34 -17.69
N ASN A 313 -13.81 0.54 -16.72
CA ASN A 313 -14.67 1.68 -16.43
C ASN A 313 -14.70 2.69 -17.60
N LEU A 314 -13.56 2.95 -18.24
CA LEU A 314 -13.51 3.84 -19.42
C LEU A 314 -14.23 3.25 -20.64
N LEU A 315 -14.10 1.94 -20.89
CA LEU A 315 -14.82 1.26 -21.96
C LEU A 315 -16.32 1.21 -21.69
N LYS A 316 -16.74 0.89 -20.46
CA LYS A 316 -18.14 0.91 -20.04
C LYS A 316 -18.76 2.30 -20.25
N ALA A 317 -18.06 3.37 -19.86
CA ALA A 317 -18.51 4.74 -20.11
C ALA A 317 -18.69 5.04 -21.61
N LYS A 318 -17.76 4.60 -22.46
CA LYS A 318 -17.89 4.72 -23.92
C LYS A 318 -19.13 4.00 -24.46
N PHE A 319 -19.41 2.78 -23.99
CA PHE A 319 -20.61 2.05 -24.41
C PHE A 319 -21.90 2.73 -23.97
N VAL A 320 -21.92 3.33 -22.77
CA VAL A 320 -23.06 4.16 -22.33
C VAL A 320 -23.27 5.32 -23.31
N LEU A 321 -22.21 6.04 -23.71
CA LEU A 321 -22.34 7.11 -24.70
C LEU A 321 -22.82 6.61 -26.08
N LEU A 322 -22.26 5.50 -26.57
CA LEU A 322 -22.67 4.92 -27.85
C LEU A 322 -24.14 4.46 -27.86
N SER A 323 -24.68 4.11 -26.69
CA SER A 323 -26.07 3.64 -26.56
C SER A 323 -27.12 4.69 -26.89
N GLU A 324 -26.76 5.98 -26.94
CA GLU A 324 -27.61 7.05 -27.44
C GLU A 324 -28.01 6.85 -28.91
N THR A 325 -27.09 6.28 -29.70
CA THR A 325 -27.27 6.10 -31.16
C THR A 325 -27.59 4.67 -31.58
N ASP A 326 -27.20 3.68 -30.77
CA ASP A 326 -27.46 2.26 -31.00
C ASP A 326 -27.77 1.55 -29.67
N GLY A 327 -29.06 1.25 -29.46
CA GLY A 327 -29.55 0.62 -28.23
C GLY A 327 -28.96 -0.76 -27.93
N SER A 328 -28.32 -1.43 -28.90
CA SER A 328 -27.62 -2.69 -28.64
C SER A 328 -26.48 -2.53 -27.63
N PHE A 329 -25.85 -1.34 -27.56
CA PHE A 329 -24.84 -1.05 -26.55
C PHE A 329 -25.43 -0.92 -25.14
N ALA A 330 -26.67 -0.45 -24.98
CA ALA A 330 -27.35 -0.45 -23.68
C ALA A 330 -27.54 -1.89 -23.15
N ASN A 331 -27.98 -2.80 -24.02
CA ASN A 331 -28.08 -4.22 -23.69
C ASN A 331 -26.71 -4.81 -23.33
N PHE A 332 -25.65 -4.45 -24.06
CA PHE A 332 -24.30 -4.91 -23.74
C PHE A 332 -23.81 -4.39 -22.38
N VAL A 333 -24.05 -3.12 -22.04
CA VAL A 333 -23.72 -2.57 -20.72
C VAL A 333 -24.49 -3.31 -19.62
N ALA A 334 -25.78 -3.60 -19.82
CA ALA A 334 -26.57 -4.37 -18.86
C ALA A 334 -26.01 -5.80 -18.66
N LEU A 335 -25.53 -6.44 -19.74
CA LEU A 335 -24.89 -7.76 -19.65
C LEU A 335 -23.58 -7.76 -18.85
N LEU A 336 -22.80 -6.67 -18.87
CA LEU A 336 -21.55 -6.57 -18.12
C LEU A 336 -21.75 -6.56 -16.59
N GLU A 337 -22.94 -6.17 -16.13
CA GLU A 337 -23.30 -6.21 -14.70
C GLU A 337 -23.74 -7.61 -14.24
N ASN A 338 -24.11 -8.49 -15.18
CA ASN A 338 -24.61 -9.83 -14.88
C ASN A 338 -23.48 -10.79 -14.54
N GLN A 339 -23.72 -11.63 -13.53
CA GLN A 339 -22.77 -12.67 -13.09
C GLN A 339 -22.69 -13.88 -14.03
N VAL A 340 -23.63 -14.02 -14.97
CA VAL A 340 -23.78 -15.21 -15.84
C VAL A 340 -23.12 -15.02 -17.22
N PHE A 341 -22.62 -13.83 -17.53
CA PHE A 341 -21.96 -13.57 -18.81
C PHE A 341 -20.50 -14.00 -18.77
N ILE A 342 -20.21 -15.24 -19.20
CA ILE A 342 -18.88 -15.87 -19.30
C ILE A 342 -18.24 -16.14 -17.94
N GLU A 343 -18.00 -15.09 -17.16
CA GLU A 343 -17.65 -14.97 -15.75
C GLU A 343 -17.65 -13.45 -15.44
N PRO A 344 -17.99 -12.99 -14.22
CA PRO A 344 -18.07 -11.57 -13.91
C PRO A 344 -16.71 -10.88 -13.99
N PHE A 345 -16.68 -9.64 -14.50
CA PHE A 345 -15.50 -8.79 -14.30
C PHE A 345 -15.40 -8.42 -12.82
N TYR A 346 -14.23 -8.63 -12.22
CA TYR A 346 -13.94 -8.28 -10.83
C TYR A 346 -13.59 -6.79 -10.73
N HIS A 347 -14.61 -5.93 -10.78
CA HIS A 347 -14.47 -4.48 -10.58
C HIS A 347 -14.50 -4.09 -9.10
N GLN A 348 -14.16 -2.84 -8.84
CA GLN A 348 -13.92 -2.28 -7.52
C GLN A 348 -15.14 -2.25 -6.59
N ASP A 349 -16.35 -2.17 -7.14
CA ASP A 349 -17.57 -1.98 -6.33
C ASP A 349 -18.02 -3.27 -5.63
N ARG A 350 -17.43 -4.42 -6.00
CA ARG A 350 -17.67 -5.74 -5.40
C ARG A 350 -16.38 -6.39 -4.93
N ILE A 351 -15.48 -5.61 -4.33
CA ILE A 351 -14.15 -6.11 -3.92
C ILE A 351 -14.20 -7.33 -2.99
N LEU A 352 -15.22 -7.44 -2.13
CA LEU A 352 -15.38 -8.62 -1.24
C LEU A 352 -15.72 -9.91 -2.00
N ASN A 353 -16.31 -9.81 -3.20
CA ASN A 353 -16.58 -10.95 -4.06
C ASN A 353 -15.35 -11.42 -4.85
N TRP A 354 -14.23 -10.70 -4.82
CA TRP A 354 -13.03 -11.08 -5.58
C TRP A 354 -12.48 -12.44 -5.18
N ARG A 355 -12.74 -12.88 -3.94
CA ARG A 355 -12.41 -14.22 -3.45
C ARG A 355 -13.05 -15.36 -4.24
N GLU A 356 -14.16 -15.10 -4.95
CA GLU A 356 -14.80 -16.09 -5.82
C GLU A 356 -13.88 -16.52 -6.96
N ALA A 357 -12.89 -15.69 -7.34
CA ALA A 357 -11.87 -16.05 -8.31
C ALA A 357 -10.91 -17.14 -7.81
N SER A 358 -10.88 -17.46 -6.51
CA SER A 358 -10.00 -18.44 -5.86
C SER A 358 -8.49 -18.15 -5.93
N THR A 359 -7.97 -17.53 -6.99
CA THR A 359 -6.57 -17.10 -7.13
C THR A 359 -6.48 -15.74 -7.81
N ILE A 360 -5.45 -14.96 -7.47
CA ILE A 360 -5.24 -13.63 -8.09
C ILE A 360 -4.99 -13.76 -9.61
N SER A 361 -4.29 -14.82 -10.04
CA SER A 361 -4.05 -15.09 -11.46
C SER A 361 -5.35 -15.34 -12.23
N HIS A 362 -6.26 -16.15 -11.67
CA HIS A 362 -7.56 -16.38 -12.30
C HIS A 362 -8.39 -15.10 -12.40
N LEU A 363 -8.40 -14.27 -11.36
CA LEU A 363 -9.04 -12.94 -11.40
C LEU A 363 -8.53 -12.10 -12.58
N ILE A 364 -7.20 -12.02 -12.74
CA ILE A 364 -6.56 -11.26 -13.83
C ILE A 364 -6.93 -11.83 -15.20
N GLU A 365 -6.92 -13.16 -15.36
CA GLU A 365 -7.27 -13.84 -16.61
C GLU A 365 -8.74 -13.60 -16.99
N THR A 366 -9.65 -13.69 -16.02
CA THR A 366 -11.09 -13.45 -16.23
C THR A 366 -11.36 -12.00 -16.60
N ASN A 367 -10.77 -11.04 -15.89
CA ASN A 367 -10.83 -9.63 -16.27
C ASN A 367 -10.31 -9.39 -17.69
N GLN A 368 -9.21 -10.05 -18.08
CA GLN A 368 -8.62 -9.91 -19.41
C GLN A 368 -9.53 -10.47 -20.51
N LYS A 369 -10.26 -11.57 -20.26
CA LYS A 369 -11.25 -12.13 -21.20
C LYS A 369 -12.38 -11.14 -21.45
N VAL A 370 -12.94 -10.55 -20.40
CA VAL A 370 -14.02 -9.55 -20.53
C VAL A 370 -13.53 -8.31 -21.29
N LEU A 371 -12.35 -7.77 -20.95
CA LEU A 371 -11.78 -6.61 -21.65
C LEU A 371 -11.55 -6.88 -23.13
N LYS A 372 -11.11 -8.10 -23.51
CA LYS A 372 -10.96 -8.48 -24.91
C LYS A 372 -12.29 -8.42 -25.68
N ILE A 373 -13.38 -8.84 -25.03
CA ILE A 373 -14.73 -8.77 -25.61
C ILE A 373 -15.21 -7.33 -25.71
N MET A 374 -15.00 -6.52 -24.67
CA MET A 374 -15.31 -5.10 -24.72
C MET A 374 -14.57 -4.42 -25.88
N ARG A 375 -13.26 -4.61 -26.01
CA ARG A 375 -12.48 -4.04 -27.13
C ARG A 375 -13.01 -4.47 -28.51
N SER A 376 -13.43 -5.72 -28.68
CA SER A 376 -13.93 -6.21 -29.98
C SER A 376 -15.30 -5.66 -30.36
N LYS A 377 -16.06 -5.14 -29.38
CA LYS A 377 -17.37 -4.50 -29.58
C LYS A 377 -17.27 -3.01 -29.88
N LEU A 378 -16.11 -2.38 -29.69
CA LEU A 378 -15.95 -0.99 -30.08
C LEU A 378 -16.06 -0.83 -31.60
N PRO A 379 -16.76 0.22 -32.09
CA PRO A 379 -16.71 0.57 -33.50
C PRO A 379 -15.25 0.79 -33.92
N LYS A 380 -14.86 0.26 -35.08
CA LYS A 380 -13.57 0.63 -35.69
C LYS A 380 -13.61 2.14 -35.94
N SER A 381 -12.58 2.86 -35.52
CA SER A 381 -12.43 4.27 -35.88
C SER A 381 -12.50 4.38 -37.39
N ARG A 382 -13.38 5.25 -37.90
CA ARG A 382 -13.29 5.68 -39.30
C ARG A 382 -12.01 6.53 -39.38
N GLU A 383 -10.97 5.98 -39.99
CA GLU A 383 -9.80 6.76 -40.44
C GLU A 383 -10.22 7.82 -41.47
#